data_AF-A0A7K3Z4E2-F1
#
_entry.id   AF-A0A7K3Z4E2-F1
#
_cell.length_a   1.000
_cell.length_b   1.000
_cell.length_c   1.000
_cell.angle_alpha   90.00
_cell.angle_beta   90.00
_cell.angle_gamma   90.00
#
_symmetry.space_group_name_H-M   'P 1'
#
loop_
_entity.id
_entity.type
_entity.pdbx_description
1 polymer ?
#
loop_
_entity_poly.entity_id
_entity_poly.type
_entity_poly.pdbx_seq_one_letter_code
_entity_poly.pdbx_strand_id
1 'polypeptide(L)'
;MSLMETFELANLLLDIASILNFTALLWMLRALIKNRNYLRGFSVVGSFLTFISILGFQFAYHLLGNVIGFAFGWGPVTFWFVAFVYSLKQKLKSSKKQSVMV
;
A
#
# COMPACT_ATOMS: atom_id res chain seq x y z
N MET A 1 -31.56 -12.39 -6.86
CA MET A 1 -30.24 -12.70 -6.30
C MET A 1 -30.40 -12.81 -4.80
N SER A 2 -30.00 -13.93 -4.21
CA SER A 2 -30.07 -14.10 -2.75
C SER A 2 -28.96 -13.32 -2.05
N LEU A 3 -29.12 -13.03 -0.76
CA LEU A 3 -28.11 -12.34 0.05
C LEU A 3 -26.78 -13.12 0.06
N MET A 4 -26.86 -14.45 -0.04
CA MET A 4 -25.71 -15.35 -0.14
C MET A 4 -24.98 -15.18 -1.48
N GLU A 5 -25.72 -15.16 -2.60
CA GLU A 5 -25.15 -14.95 -3.94
C GLU A 5 -24.48 -13.57 -4.06
N THR A 6 -25.06 -12.51 -3.46
CA THR A 6 -24.43 -11.19 -3.48
C THR A 6 -23.15 -11.13 -2.66
N PHE A 7 -23.09 -11.87 -1.54
CA PHE A 7 -21.91 -11.94 -0.69
C PHE A 7 -20.77 -12.70 -1.38
N GLU A 8 -21.08 -13.82 -2.03
CA GLU A 8 -20.12 -14.60 -2.80
C GLU A 8 -19.56 -13.80 -4.00
N LEU A 9 -20.43 -13.09 -4.73
CA LEU A 9 -19.99 -12.20 -5.81
C LEU A 9 -19.07 -11.09 -5.29
N ALA A 10 -19.42 -10.48 -4.16
CA ALA A 10 -18.59 -9.44 -3.55
C ALA A 10 -17.20 -9.98 -3.17
N ASN A 11 -17.13 -11.16 -2.56
CA ASN A 11 -15.85 -11.78 -2.22
C ASN A 11 -15.01 -12.11 -3.45
N LEU A 12 -15.62 -12.64 -4.51
CA LEU A 12 -14.91 -12.89 -5.77
C LEU A 12 -14.32 -11.61 -6.38
N LEU A 13 -15.08 -10.51 -6.37
CA LEU A 13 -14.60 -9.22 -6.85
C LEU A 13 -13.45 -8.69 -5.99
N LEU A 14 -13.55 -8.84 -4.67
CA LEU A 14 -12.49 -8.46 -3.73
C LEU A 14 -11.22 -9.30 -3.93
N ASP A 15 -11.34 -10.59 -4.24
CA ASP A 15 -10.21 -11.46 -4.54
C ASP A 15 -9.48 -10.99 -5.81
N ILE A 16 -10.24 -10.75 -6.89
CA ILE A 16 -9.69 -10.24 -8.16
C ILE A 16 -9.01 -8.88 -7.94
N ALA A 17 -9.67 -7.96 -7.23
CA ALA A 17 -9.09 -6.65 -6.93
C ALA A 17 -7.78 -6.78 -6.13
N SER A 18 -7.72 -7.70 -5.18
CA SER A 18 -6.53 -7.94 -4.36
C SER A 18 -5.37 -8.52 -5.17
N ILE A 19 -5.64 -9.48 -6.06
CA ILE A 19 -4.65 -10.04 -6.97
C ILE A 19 -4.09 -8.99 -7.92
N LEU A 20 -4.97 -8.14 -8.48
CA LEU A 20 -4.55 -7.03 -9.35
C LEU A 20 -3.68 -6.02 -8.60
N ASN A 21 -4.09 -5.65 -7.37
CA ASN A 21 -3.32 -4.74 -6.53
C ASN A 21 -1.93 -5.31 -6.19
N PHE A 22 -1.87 -6.60 -5.86
CA PHE A 22 -0.59 -7.29 -5.63
C PHE A 22 0.29 -7.33 -6.89
N THR A 23 -0.30 -7.57 -8.06
CA THR A 23 0.43 -7.53 -9.34
C THR A 23 0.99 -6.15 -9.65
N ALA A 24 0.20 -5.10 -9.40
CA ALA A 24 0.64 -3.71 -9.54
C ALA A 24 1.80 -3.39 -8.57
N LEU A 25 1.75 -3.90 -7.35
CA LEU A 25 2.86 -3.81 -6.39
C LEU A 25 4.13 -4.47 -6.94
N LEU A 26 4.05 -5.68 -7.51
CA LEU A 26 5.23 -6.36 -8.08
C LEU A 26 5.86 -5.54 -9.22
N TRP A 27 5.04 -4.91 -10.07
CA TRP A 27 5.53 -4.00 -11.11
C TRP A 27 6.20 -2.76 -10.53
N MET A 28 5.63 -2.17 -9.49
CA MET A 28 6.22 -1.03 -8.81
C MET A 28 7.55 -1.40 -8.14
N LEU A 29 7.63 -2.56 -7.48
CA LEU A 29 8.88 -3.08 -6.93
C LEU A 29 9.94 -3.28 -8.02
N ARG A 30 9.56 -3.84 -9.17
CA ARG A 30 10.46 -3.98 -10.32
C ARG A 30 10.98 -2.62 -10.81
N ALA A 31 10.12 -1.62 -10.90
CA ALA A 31 10.50 -0.26 -11.28
C ALA A 31 11.47 0.37 -10.27
N LEU A 32 11.24 0.14 -8.98
CA LEU A 32 12.06 0.64 -7.88
C LEU A 32 13.45 -0.03 -7.81
N ILE A 33 13.53 -1.33 -8.08
CA ILE A 33 14.82 -2.04 -8.19
C ILE A 33 15.63 -1.48 -9.36
N LYS A 34 14.98 -1.20 -10.51
CA LYS A 34 15.64 -0.58 -11.67
C LYS A 34 16.05 0.87 -11.43
N ASN A 35 15.23 1.64 -10.71
CA ASN A 35 15.49 3.04 -10.41
C ASN A 35 15.15 3.37 -8.95
N ARG A 36 16.18 3.39 -8.10
CA ARG A 36 16.04 3.68 -6.66
C ARG A 36 15.54 5.11 -6.38
N ASN A 37 15.63 6.03 -7.34
CA ASN A 37 15.09 7.38 -7.18
C ASN A 37 13.55 7.42 -7.22
N TYR A 38 12.88 6.33 -7.62
CA TYR A 38 11.41 6.28 -7.65
C TYR A 38 10.78 6.56 -6.27
N LEU A 39 11.43 6.09 -5.20
CA LEU A 39 10.99 6.36 -3.82
C LEU A 39 11.05 7.84 -3.42
N ARG A 40 11.89 8.64 -4.09
CA ARG A 40 12.02 10.07 -3.80
C ARG A 40 10.83 10.89 -4.29
N GLY A 41 10.00 10.33 -5.17
CA GLY A 41 8.80 10.99 -5.71
C GLY A 41 7.60 10.93 -4.78
N PHE A 42 7.63 10.10 -3.72
CA PHE A 42 6.48 9.94 -2.83
C PHE A 42 6.43 11.01 -1.75
N SER A 43 5.27 11.67 -1.64
CA SER A 43 4.95 12.57 -0.52
C SER A 43 4.78 11.80 0.78
N VAL A 44 5.26 12.37 1.90
CA VAL A 44 5.08 11.82 3.25
C VAL A 44 3.60 11.65 3.60
N VAL A 45 2.78 12.67 3.32
CA VAL A 45 1.35 12.63 3.63
C VAL A 45 0.64 11.60 2.75
N GLY A 46 0.97 11.58 1.45
CA GLY A 46 0.37 10.61 0.51
C GLY A 46 0.69 9.17 0.90
N SER A 47 1.96 8.86 1.14
CA SER A 47 2.39 7.52 1.56
C SER A 47 1.79 7.09 2.91
N PHE A 48 1.64 8.01 3.87
CA PHE A 48 0.96 7.75 5.14
C PHE A 48 -0.53 7.44 4.97
N LEU A 49 -1.26 8.28 4.24
CA LEU A 49 -2.69 8.09 4.01
C LEU A 49 -2.97 6.78 3.25
N THR A 50 -2.14 6.46 2.26
CA THR A 50 -2.25 5.18 1.54
C THR A 50 -1.98 3.99 2.46
N PHE A 51 -0.96 4.07 3.33
CA PHE A 51 -0.69 3.03 4.31
C PHE A 51 -1.87 2.78 5.26
N ILE A 52 -2.44 3.84 5.85
CA ILE A 52 -3.61 3.73 6.75
C ILE A 52 -4.84 3.21 6.02
N SER A 53 -5.08 3.66 4.78
CA SER A 53 -6.19 3.18 3.96
C SER A 53 -6.11 1.67 3.70
N ILE A 54 -4.92 1.17 3.32
CA ILE A 54 -4.72 -0.26 3.06
C ILE A 54 -4.81 -1.08 4.35
N LEU A 55 -4.35 -0.55 5.49
CA LEU A 55 -4.60 -1.19 6.79
C LEU A 55 -6.11 -1.31 7.07
N GLY A 56 -6.89 -0.26 6.78
CA GLY A 56 -8.35 -0.30 6.87
C GLY A 56 -8.96 -1.41 6.01
N PHE A 57 -8.50 -1.54 4.76
CA PHE A 57 -8.92 -2.64 3.88
C PHE A 57 -8.57 -4.02 4.45
N GLN A 58 -7.42 -4.18 5.13
CA GLN A 58 -7.08 -5.45 5.78
C GLN A 58 -8.04 -5.83 6.90
N PHE A 59 -8.46 -4.87 7.72
CA PHE A 59 -9.49 -5.12 8.72
C PHE A 59 -10.82 -5.50 8.05
N ALA A 60 -11.20 -4.85 6.95
CA ALA A 60 -12.39 -5.20 6.20
C ALA A 60 -12.33 -6.62 5.62
N TYR A 61 -11.21 -7.03 5.01
CA TYR A 61 -11.06 -8.40 4.50
C TYR A 61 -11.14 -9.45 5.61
N HIS A 62 -10.54 -9.17 6.78
CA HIS A 62 -10.65 -10.06 7.93
C HIS A 62 -12.11 -10.22 8.40
N LEU A 63 -12.85 -9.11 8.50
CA LEU A 63 -14.26 -9.12 8.90
C LEU A 63 -15.17 -9.82 7.86
N LEU A 64 -14.83 -9.73 6.58
CA LEU A 64 -15.56 -10.37 5.49
C LEU A 64 -15.19 -11.85 5.30
N GLY A 65 -14.23 -12.38 6.06
CA GLY A 65 -13.71 -13.74 5.87
C GLY A 65 -12.97 -13.94 4.55
N ASN A 66 -12.55 -12.85 3.89
CA ASN A 66 -11.88 -12.89 2.61
C ASN A 66 -10.39 -13.20 2.80
N VAL A 67 -10.05 -14.50 2.77
CA VAL A 67 -8.69 -14.98 3.06
C VAL A 67 -7.69 -14.57 1.98
N ILE A 68 -8.10 -14.55 0.70
CA ILE A 68 -7.22 -14.24 -0.43
C ILE A 68 -6.81 -12.76 -0.37
N GLY A 69 -7.79 -11.86 -0.25
CA GLY A 69 -7.55 -10.43 -0.08
C GLY A 69 -6.73 -10.13 1.17
N PHE A 70 -7.03 -10.82 2.28
CA PHE A 70 -6.24 -10.69 3.50
C PHE A 70 -4.80 -11.15 3.31
N ALA A 71 -4.52 -12.26 2.64
CA ALA A 71 -3.16 -12.74 2.41
C ALA A 71 -2.37 -11.80 1.48
N PHE A 72 -2.95 -11.41 0.35
CA PHE A 72 -2.29 -10.56 -0.64
C PHE A 72 -2.17 -9.09 -0.19
N GLY A 73 -3.06 -8.61 0.68
CA GLY A 73 -3.05 -7.24 1.18
C GLY A 73 -1.83 -6.88 2.04
N TRP A 74 -1.18 -7.87 2.67
CA TRP A 74 0.01 -7.62 3.50
C TRP A 74 1.24 -7.15 2.72
N GLY A 75 1.37 -7.53 1.44
CA GLY A 75 2.41 -7.02 0.56
C GLY A 75 2.32 -5.49 0.40
N PRO A 76 1.17 -4.97 -0.08
CA PRO A 76 0.93 -3.53 -0.17
C PRO A 76 1.05 -2.79 1.17
N VAL A 77 0.55 -3.35 2.27
CA VAL A 77 0.73 -2.76 3.61
C VAL A 77 2.22 -2.53 3.91
N THR A 78 3.02 -3.58 3.75
CA THR A 78 4.45 -3.54 4.05
C THR A 78 5.18 -2.55 3.14
N PHE A 79 4.85 -2.55 1.84
CA PHE A 79 5.44 -1.62 0.88
C PHE A 79 5.16 -0.16 1.25
N TRP A 80 3.90 0.18 1.50
CA TRP A 80 3.52 1.57 1.79
C TRP A 80 4.03 2.05 3.13
N PHE A 81 4.17 1.15 4.11
CA PHE A 81 4.88 1.46 5.35
C PHE A 81 6.35 1.84 5.09
N VAL A 82 7.07 1.03 4.30
CA VAL A 82 8.48 1.32 3.95
C VAL A 82 8.59 2.61 3.14
N ALA A 83 7.69 2.83 2.17
CA ALA A 83 7.64 4.06 1.39
C ALA A 83 7.44 5.29 2.29
N PHE A 84 6.51 5.22 3.24
CA PHE A 84 6.28 6.27 4.23
C PHE A 84 7.52 6.56 5.09
N VAL A 85 8.13 5.51 5.67
CA VAL A 85 9.35 5.67 6.48
C VAL A 85 10.49 6.27 5.66
N TYR A 86 10.63 5.87 4.40
CA TYR A 86 11.64 6.41 3.50
C TYR A 86 11.40 7.90 3.21
N SER A 87 10.18 8.27 2.81
CA SER A 87 9.80 9.66 2.55
C SER A 87 9.99 10.53 3.79
N LEU A 88 9.62 10.03 4.98
CA LEU A 88 9.81 10.73 6.24
C LEU A 88 11.30 10.98 6.53
N LYS A 89 12.14 9.94 6.41
CA LYS A 89 13.60 10.05 6.58
C LYS A 89 14.19 11.06 5.61
N GLN A 90 13.74 11.09 4.35
CA GLN A 90 14.21 12.03 3.34
C GLN A 90 13.84 13.47 3.70
N LYS A 91 12.59 13.71 4.13
CA LYS A 91 12.13 15.05 4.54
C LYS A 91 12.91 15.58 5.74
N LEU A 92 13.16 14.73 6.74
CA LEU A 92 13.97 15.09 7.92
C LEU A 92 15.43 15.41 7.56
N LYS A 93 16.05 14.62 6.68
CA LYS A 93 17.41 14.92 6.18
C LYS A 93 17.48 16.25 5.42
N SER A 94 16.48 16.56 4.60
CA SER A 94 16.41 17.82 3.87
C SER A 94 16.28 19.02 4.81
N SER A 95 15.41 18.91 5.82
CA SER A 95 15.22 19.96 6.83
C SER A 95 16.49 20.24 7.64
N LYS A 96 17.21 19.19 8.06
CA LYS A 96 18.49 19.33 8.78
C LYS A 96 19.55 20.04 7.92
N LYS A 97 19.65 19.71 6.63
CA LYS A 97 20.61 20.36 5.72
C LYS A 97 20.30 21.86 5.55
N GLN A 98 19.02 22.23 5.52
CA GLN A 98 18.61 23.62 5.41
C GLN A 98 18.95 24.41 6.68
N SER A 99 18.79 23.82 7.87
CA SER A 99 19.17 24.49 9.15
C SER A 99 20.67 24.72 9.34
N VAL A 100 21.53 24.02 8.59
CA VAL A 100 23.00 24.19 8.65
C VAL A 100 23.49 25.25 7.65
N MET A 101 22.66 25.64 6.68
CA MET A 101 22.97 26.67 5.68
C MET A 101 22.39 28.05 6.02
N VAL A 102 21.72 28.17 7.18
CA VAL A 102 21.25 29.43 7.78
C VAL A 102 22.14 29.73 8.96
#